data_AF-A0AAN5CKA2-F1
#
_entry.id   AF-A0AAN5CKA2-F1
#
_cell.length_a   1.000
_cell.length_b   1.000
_cell.length_c   1.000
_cell.angle_alpha   90.00
_cell.angle_beta   90.00
_cell.angle_gamma   90.00
#
_symmetry.space_group_name_H-M   'P 1'
#
loop_
_entity.id
_entity.type
_entity.pdbx_description
1 polymer ?
#
loop_
_entity_poly.entity_id
_entity_poly.type
_entity_poly.pdbx_seq_one_letter_code
_entity_poly.pdbx_strand_id
1 'polypeptide(L)'
;LLMDILLLPDLFLRQLMRKIGIKDRMSLRLTCRTFAKLVSESHAGYFESGSVYTYDDGELGKIGIGFEGEVFEMTGVTEYRLEEILHMRKFLFQGVSFGKFSVTIKVGSMPLTFALHYTDGFSIGLFRFYAISAAALENTMQFITRFPRSKYTI
;
A
#
# COMPACT_ATOMS: atom_id res chain seq x y z
N LEU A 1 -16.71 0.81 -35.56
CA LEU A 1 -16.12 2.08 -35.07
C LEU A 1 -15.12 1.71 -33.98
N LEU A 2 -13.83 2.00 -34.20
CA LEU A 2 -12.82 1.83 -33.17
C LEU A 2 -12.84 3.12 -32.32
N MET A 3 -13.28 3.03 -31.07
CA MET A 3 -13.27 4.18 -30.16
C MET A 3 -11.94 4.19 -29.43
N ASP A 4 -11.15 5.26 -29.62
CA ASP A 4 -9.94 5.46 -28.83
C ASP A 4 -10.32 6.05 -27.47
N ILE A 5 -10.31 5.19 -26.46
CA ILE A 5 -10.61 5.54 -25.08
C ILE A 5 -9.70 6.66 -24.55
N LEU A 6 -8.46 6.78 -25.02
CA LEU A 6 -7.51 7.79 -24.55
C LEU A 6 -7.81 9.20 -25.09
N LEU A 7 -8.72 9.33 -26.06
CA LEU A 7 -9.21 10.62 -26.57
C LEU A 7 -10.39 11.17 -25.75
N LEU A 8 -10.88 10.42 -24.74
CA LEU A 8 -11.90 10.92 -23.84
C LEU A 8 -11.36 12.09 -23.00
N PRO A 9 -12.20 13.07 -22.63
CA PRO A 9 -11.79 14.13 -21.72
C PRO A 9 -11.30 13.56 -20.39
N ASP A 10 -10.27 14.19 -19.82
CA ASP A 10 -9.59 13.73 -18.60
C ASP A 10 -10.56 13.45 -17.42
N LEU A 11 -11.62 14.25 -17.30
CA LEU A 11 -12.66 14.04 -16.28
C LEU A 11 -13.31 12.64 -16.40
N PHE A 12 -13.63 12.19 -17.62
CA PHE A 12 -14.23 10.88 -17.86
C PHE A 12 -13.23 9.76 -17.61
N LEU A 13 -11.98 9.93 -18.06
CA LEU A 13 -10.91 8.97 -17.80
C LEU A 13 -10.70 8.75 -16.30
N ARG A 14 -10.67 9.83 -15.50
CA ARG A 14 -10.55 9.74 -14.04
C ARG A 14 -11.76 9.07 -13.39
N GLN A 15 -12.98 9.37 -13.85
CA GLN A 15 -14.18 8.71 -13.36
C GLN A 15 -14.17 7.20 -13.67
N LEU A 16 -13.74 6.83 -14.87
CA LEU A 16 -13.57 5.44 -15.27
C LEU A 16 -12.53 4.74 -14.39
N MET A 17 -11.36 5.35 -14.18
CA MET A 17 -10.30 4.78 -13.34
C MET A 17 -10.76 4.48 -11.90
N ARG A 18 -11.69 5.28 -11.35
CA ARG A 18 -12.29 5.05 -10.01
C ARG A 18 -13.19 3.82 -9.93
N LYS A 19 -13.64 3.29 -11.08
CA LYS A 19 -14.52 2.11 -11.16
C LYS A 19 -13.76 0.84 -11.50
N ILE A 20 -12.49 0.96 -11.89
CA ILE A 20 -11.65 -0.17 -12.28
C ILE A 20 -10.97 -0.73 -11.03
N GLY A 21 -11.10 -2.04 -10.81
CA GLY A 21 -10.48 -2.73 -9.69
C GLY A 21 -8.95 -2.71 -9.78
N ILE A 22 -8.27 -2.91 -8.65
CA ILE A 22 -6.81 -2.79 -8.58
C ILE A 22 -6.08 -3.72 -9.58
N LYS A 23 -6.58 -4.94 -9.77
CA LYS A 23 -6.01 -5.91 -10.73
C LYS A 23 -6.07 -5.39 -12.18
N ASP A 24 -7.22 -4.87 -12.60
CA ASP A 24 -7.39 -4.33 -13.95
C ASP A 24 -6.58 -3.04 -14.14
N ARG A 25 -6.47 -2.21 -13.09
CA ARG A 25 -5.56 -1.04 -13.09
C ARG A 25 -4.12 -1.47 -13.31
N MET A 26 -3.68 -2.55 -12.65
CA MET A 26 -2.34 -3.12 -12.87
C MET A 26 -2.15 -3.55 -14.32
N SER A 27 -3.12 -4.28 -14.89
CA SER A 27 -3.07 -4.69 -16.30
C SER A 27 -3.05 -3.50 -17.26
N LEU A 28 -3.86 -2.46 -17.02
CA LEU A 28 -3.88 -1.25 -17.85
C LEU A 28 -2.52 -0.55 -17.89
N ARG A 29 -1.79 -0.49 -16.77
CA ARG A 29 -0.45 0.14 -16.76
C ARG A 29 0.55 -0.56 -17.66
N LEU A 30 0.41 -1.87 -17.82
CA LEU A 30 1.29 -2.67 -18.65
C LEU A 30 0.99 -2.54 -20.15
N THR A 31 -0.14 -1.94 -20.52
CA THR A 31 -0.52 -1.79 -21.94
C THR A 31 0.29 -0.72 -22.66
N CYS A 32 0.41 0.50 -22.11
CA CYS A 32 1.22 1.58 -22.70
C CYS A 32 1.58 2.68 -21.69
N ARG A 33 2.53 3.56 -22.07
CA ARG A 33 2.98 4.68 -21.23
C ARG A 33 1.85 5.65 -20.85
N THR A 34 0.88 5.87 -21.75
CA THR A 34 -0.25 6.77 -21.49
C THR A 34 -1.18 6.19 -20.42
N PHE A 35 -1.52 4.89 -20.49
CA PHE A 35 -2.27 4.24 -19.42
C PHE A 35 -1.47 4.17 -18.11
N ALA A 36 -0.16 3.92 -18.19
CA ALA A 36 0.70 3.95 -17.01
C ALA A 36 0.61 5.30 -16.28
N LYS A 37 0.65 6.39 -17.04
CA LYS A 37 0.49 7.77 -16.54
C LYS A 37 -0.92 8.02 -15.99
N LEU A 38 -1.95 7.66 -16.75
CA LEU A 38 -3.35 7.84 -16.33
C LEU A 38 -3.66 7.10 -15.01
N VAL A 39 -3.17 5.87 -14.87
CA VAL A 39 -3.36 5.08 -13.65
C VAL A 39 -2.53 5.63 -12.49
N SER A 40 -1.31 6.15 -12.72
CA SER A 40 -0.52 6.80 -11.66
C SER A 40 -1.14 8.09 -11.16
N GLU A 41 -1.72 8.89 -12.05
CA GLU A 41 -2.26 10.22 -11.72
C GLU A 41 -3.71 10.17 -11.19
N SER A 42 -4.38 9.01 -11.31
CA SER A 42 -5.74 8.82 -10.81
C SER A 42 -5.75 8.20 -9.42
N HIS A 43 -6.59 8.73 -8.54
CA HIS A 43 -6.84 8.18 -7.21
C HIS A 43 -7.25 6.71 -7.33
N ALA A 44 -6.46 5.80 -6.75
CA ALA A 44 -6.69 4.36 -6.80
C ALA A 44 -7.98 3.95 -6.06
N GLY A 45 -8.50 4.82 -5.20
CA GLY A 45 -9.83 4.68 -4.62
C GLY A 45 -9.81 4.62 -3.10
N TYR A 46 -10.96 4.28 -2.54
CA TYR A 46 -11.11 3.97 -1.13
C TYR A 46 -11.20 2.46 -0.98
N PHE A 47 -10.43 1.91 -0.05
CA PHE A 47 -10.52 0.52 0.38
C PHE A 47 -10.98 0.50 1.84
N GLU A 48 -11.87 -0.42 2.22
CA GLU A 48 -12.32 -0.49 3.61
C GLU A 48 -11.16 -0.82 4.57
N SER A 49 -10.30 -1.74 4.14
CA SER A 49 -9.17 -2.20 4.93
C SER A 49 -7.93 -2.49 4.09
N GLY A 50 -6.75 -2.21 4.65
CA GLY A 50 -5.46 -2.67 4.15
C GLY A 50 -4.53 -3.12 5.28
N SER A 51 -3.48 -3.85 4.92
CA SER A 51 -2.46 -4.26 5.87
C SER A 51 -1.09 -4.38 5.24
N VAL A 52 -0.07 -4.21 6.08
CA VAL A 52 1.27 -4.72 5.83
C VAL A 52 1.72 -5.49 7.06
N TYR A 53 2.23 -6.69 6.86
CA TYR A 53 2.70 -7.52 7.94
C TYR A 53 3.99 -8.23 7.59
N THR A 54 4.77 -8.54 8.62
CA THR A 54 5.94 -9.38 8.48
C THR A 54 5.80 -10.68 9.26
N TYR A 55 6.31 -11.73 8.67
CA TYR A 55 6.40 -13.03 9.32
C TYR A 55 7.82 -13.56 9.21
N ASP A 56 8.31 -14.12 10.30
CA ASP A 56 9.55 -14.89 10.32
C ASP A 56 9.16 -16.35 10.50
N ASP A 57 9.47 -17.19 9.51
CA ASP A 57 9.27 -18.64 9.54
C ASP A 57 10.55 -19.43 9.87
N GLY A 58 11.61 -18.75 10.31
CA GLY A 58 12.85 -19.35 10.76
C GLY A 58 13.94 -19.44 9.70
N GLU A 59 13.61 -19.35 8.42
CA GLU A 59 14.61 -19.33 7.33
C GLU A 59 14.55 -18.08 6.47
N LEU A 60 13.36 -17.49 6.24
CA LEU A 60 13.22 -16.31 5.40
C LEU A 60 12.14 -15.35 5.92
N GLY A 61 12.50 -14.07 6.06
CA GLY A 61 11.51 -13.02 6.30
C GLY A 61 10.48 -12.96 5.17
N LYS A 62 9.20 -12.85 5.54
CA LYS A 62 8.07 -12.64 4.64
C LYS A 62 7.47 -11.27 4.86
N ILE A 63 7.05 -10.62 3.77
CA ILE A 63 6.20 -9.44 3.80
C ILE A 63 4.90 -9.76 3.09
N GLY A 64 3.78 -9.54 3.78
CA GLY A 64 2.46 -9.58 3.21
C GLY A 64 1.87 -8.18 3.09
N ILE A 65 1.24 -7.89 1.96
CA ILE A 65 0.50 -6.66 1.71
C ILE A 65 -0.94 -7.05 1.36
N GLY A 66 -1.89 -6.59 2.17
CA GLY A 66 -3.30 -6.91 2.00
C GLY A 66 -4.16 -5.72 1.55
N PHE A 67 -5.12 -5.96 0.65
CA PHE A 67 -6.19 -5.02 0.27
C PHE A 67 -7.52 -5.77 0.15
N GLU A 68 -8.56 -5.38 0.89
CA GLU A 68 -9.92 -5.95 0.77
C GLU A 68 -10.00 -7.49 0.81
N GLY A 69 -9.10 -8.13 1.56
CA GLY A 69 -9.05 -9.60 1.71
C GLY A 69 -8.09 -10.29 0.72
N GLU A 70 -7.63 -9.59 -0.31
CA GLU A 70 -6.54 -10.06 -1.17
C GLU A 70 -5.20 -9.80 -0.51
N VAL A 71 -4.28 -10.76 -0.60
CA VAL A 71 -2.97 -10.69 0.04
C VAL A 71 -1.87 -11.03 -0.96
N PHE A 72 -0.88 -10.16 -1.05
CA PHE A 72 0.34 -10.35 -1.80
C PHE A 72 1.48 -10.65 -0.84
N GLU A 73 2.01 -11.86 -0.89
CA GLU A 73 3.14 -12.27 -0.05
C GLU A 73 4.43 -12.35 -0.85
N MET A 74 5.51 -11.89 -0.23
CA MET A 74 6.86 -12.00 -0.73
C MET A 74 7.73 -12.70 0.31
N THR A 75 8.47 -13.72 -0.13
CA THR A 75 9.43 -14.47 0.71
C THR A 75 10.87 -14.05 0.40
N GLY A 76 11.79 -14.36 1.31
CA GLY A 76 13.21 -14.06 1.13
C GLY A 76 13.48 -12.56 1.11
N VAL A 77 12.82 -11.82 1.99
CA VAL A 77 12.92 -10.36 2.02
C VAL A 77 14.31 -9.95 2.53
N THR A 78 15.06 -9.30 1.65
CA THR A 78 16.31 -8.60 1.96
C THR A 78 16.07 -7.09 1.93
N GLU A 79 16.99 -6.28 2.46
CA GLU A 79 16.89 -4.81 2.37
C GLU A 79 16.72 -4.32 0.91
N TYR A 80 17.43 -4.92 -0.04
CA TYR A 80 17.26 -4.61 -1.47
C TYR A 80 15.82 -4.83 -1.95
N ARG A 81 15.18 -5.94 -1.54
CA ARG A 81 13.78 -6.22 -1.90
C ARG A 81 12.80 -5.26 -1.24
N LEU A 82 13.13 -4.70 -0.08
CA LEU A 82 12.32 -3.64 0.54
C LEU A 82 12.27 -2.40 -0.35
N GLU A 83 13.41 -1.99 -0.92
CA GLU A 83 13.45 -0.86 -1.84
C GLU A 83 12.64 -1.10 -3.11
N GLU A 84 12.69 -2.32 -3.67
CA GLU A 84 11.86 -2.70 -4.81
C GLU A 84 10.37 -2.59 -4.47
N ILE A 85 9.95 -3.06 -3.29
CA ILE A 85 8.55 -2.93 -2.86
C ILE A 85 8.15 -1.48 -2.69
N LEU A 86 9.01 -0.63 -2.10
CA LEU A 86 8.74 0.81 -1.97
C LEU A 86 8.65 1.48 -3.34
N HIS A 87 9.53 1.11 -4.26
CA HIS A 87 9.51 1.59 -5.63
C HIS A 87 8.19 1.20 -6.29
N MET A 88 7.86 -0.10 -6.32
CA MET A 88 6.58 -0.62 -6.82
C MET A 88 5.42 0.13 -6.18
N ARG A 89 5.39 0.26 -4.86
CA ARG A 89 4.31 0.95 -4.14
C ARG A 89 4.08 2.37 -4.67
N LYS A 90 5.16 3.15 -4.89
CA LYS A 90 5.07 4.52 -5.42
C LYS A 90 4.46 4.56 -6.81
N PHE A 91 4.63 3.52 -7.62
CA PHE A 91 3.91 3.40 -8.87
C PHE A 91 2.49 2.96 -8.58
N LEU A 92 2.30 1.78 -7.98
CA LEU A 92 1.05 1.03 -7.95
C LEU A 92 -0.06 1.68 -7.13
N PHE A 93 0.29 2.37 -6.04
CA PHE A 93 -0.66 2.74 -4.98
C PHE A 93 -0.66 4.24 -4.68
N GLN A 94 -0.73 5.10 -5.70
CA GLN A 94 -0.94 6.54 -5.48
C GLN A 94 -2.41 6.88 -5.27
N GLY A 95 -2.66 7.85 -4.36
CA GLY A 95 -4.01 8.29 -4.04
C GLY A 95 -4.88 7.15 -3.54
N VAL A 96 -4.37 6.35 -2.61
CA VAL A 96 -5.14 5.31 -1.93
C VAL A 96 -5.67 5.88 -0.62
N SER A 97 -6.96 5.70 -0.39
CA SER A 97 -7.58 5.94 0.91
C SER A 97 -7.97 4.62 1.57
N PHE A 98 -7.73 4.50 2.87
CA PHE A 98 -8.12 3.35 3.68
C PHE A 98 -9.05 3.76 4.80
N GLY A 99 -10.13 3.00 5.00
CA GLY A 99 -10.92 3.10 6.23
C GLY A 99 -10.11 2.68 7.44
N LYS A 100 -9.48 1.51 7.35
CA LYS A 100 -8.60 0.92 8.38
C LYS A 100 -7.31 0.45 7.73
N PHE A 101 -6.16 0.73 8.33
CA PHE A 101 -4.88 0.18 7.88
C PHE A 101 -4.13 -0.42 9.06
N SER A 102 -3.66 -1.65 8.92
CA SER A 102 -2.96 -2.37 9.99
C SER A 102 -1.50 -2.63 9.64
N VAL A 103 -0.60 -2.36 10.57
CA VAL A 103 0.82 -2.70 10.48
C VAL A 103 1.15 -3.72 11.57
N THR A 104 1.69 -4.87 11.16
CA THR A 104 2.14 -5.91 12.10
C THR A 104 3.62 -6.19 11.85
N ILE A 105 4.49 -5.79 12.77
CA ILE A 105 5.94 -6.00 12.63
C ILE A 105 6.42 -6.95 13.73
N LYS A 106 6.96 -8.10 13.33
CA LYS A 106 7.72 -8.96 14.25
C LYS A 106 9.13 -8.40 14.46
N VAL A 107 9.65 -8.54 15.69
CA VAL A 107 11.02 -8.12 16.05
C VAL A 107 12.04 -8.75 15.10
N GLY A 108 12.97 -7.95 14.57
CA GLY A 108 14.06 -8.43 13.70
C GLY A 108 13.72 -8.62 12.23
N SER A 109 12.45 -8.51 11.82
CA SER A 109 12.01 -8.87 10.46
C SER A 109 11.82 -7.70 9.49
N MET A 110 11.58 -6.48 9.97
CA MET A 110 11.40 -5.31 9.11
C MET A 110 11.73 -3.98 9.81
N PRO A 111 12.51 -3.10 9.16
CA PRO A 111 12.71 -1.74 9.66
C PRO A 111 11.41 -0.95 9.72
N LEU A 112 11.17 -0.24 10.83
CA LEU A 112 10.06 0.71 10.97
C LEU A 112 10.02 1.73 9.81
N THR A 113 11.20 2.13 9.34
CA THR A 113 11.38 3.05 8.22
C THR A 113 10.70 2.57 6.95
N PHE A 114 10.70 1.26 6.68
CA PHE A 114 9.97 0.71 5.55
C PHE A 114 8.46 0.93 5.68
N ALA A 115 7.85 0.61 6.83
CA ALA A 115 6.41 0.82 7.03
C ALA A 115 6.03 2.30 6.82
N LEU A 116 6.90 3.21 7.25
CA LEU A 116 6.70 4.65 7.10
C LEU A 116 6.72 5.04 5.62
N HIS A 117 7.72 4.59 4.87
CA HIS A 117 7.80 4.87 3.44
C HIS A 117 6.70 4.17 2.64
N TYR A 118 6.27 2.99 3.07
CA TYR A 118 5.21 2.22 2.41
C TYR A 118 3.84 2.89 2.55
N THR A 119 3.58 3.54 3.70
CA THR A 119 2.31 4.21 3.96
C THR A 119 2.30 5.69 3.54
N ASP A 120 3.42 6.23 3.06
CA ASP A 120 3.61 7.64 2.75
C ASP A 120 2.63 8.19 1.69
N GLY A 121 1.73 9.10 2.03
CA GLY A 121 0.73 9.62 1.10
C GLY A 121 -0.53 8.75 0.94
N PHE A 122 -0.70 7.72 1.77
CA PHE A 122 -2.03 7.13 1.98
C PHE A 122 -2.88 8.06 2.86
N SER A 123 -4.16 8.16 2.53
CA SER A 123 -5.15 8.75 3.42
C SER A 123 -5.74 7.63 4.29
N ILE A 124 -5.41 7.61 5.59
CA ILE A 124 -5.81 6.52 6.49
C ILE A 124 -6.79 7.04 7.54
N GLY A 125 -7.98 6.45 7.62
CA GLY A 125 -9.00 6.78 8.60
C GLY A 125 -8.62 6.31 10.01
N LEU A 126 -8.38 5.00 10.17
CA LEU A 126 -7.93 4.37 11.40
C LEU A 126 -6.65 3.59 11.14
N PHE A 127 -5.55 3.99 11.76
CA PHE A 127 -4.30 3.24 11.71
C PHE A 127 -4.16 2.35 12.95
N ARG A 128 -3.86 1.07 12.75
CA ARG A 128 -3.64 0.07 13.80
C ARG A 128 -2.22 -0.45 13.70
N PHE A 129 -1.59 -0.66 14.84
CA PHE A 129 -0.29 -1.28 14.90
C PHE A 129 -0.33 -2.38 15.95
N TYR A 130 0.27 -3.53 15.64
CA TYR A 130 0.39 -4.64 16.58
C TYR A 130 1.85 -4.79 17.00
N ALA A 131 2.14 -4.47 18.26
CA ALA A 131 3.45 -4.61 18.86
C ALA A 131 3.47 -5.83 19.79
N ILE A 132 4.36 -6.78 19.51
CA ILE A 132 4.52 -8.00 20.32
C ILE A 132 5.70 -7.91 21.31
N SER A 133 6.40 -6.78 21.35
CA SER A 133 7.54 -6.53 22.25
C SER A 133 7.62 -5.06 22.63
N ALA A 134 8.33 -4.75 23.72
CA ALA A 134 8.59 -3.37 24.14
C ALA A 134 9.32 -2.55 23.06
N ALA A 135 10.30 -3.14 22.39
CA ALA A 135 11.01 -2.49 21.28
C ALA A 135 10.08 -2.20 20.08
N ALA A 136 9.14 -3.11 19.78
CA ALA A 136 8.13 -2.87 18.75
C ALA A 136 7.15 -1.75 19.17
N LEU A 137 6.79 -1.68 20.45
CA LEU A 137 5.91 -0.64 20.99
C LEU A 137 6.56 0.75 20.88
N GLU A 138 7.84 0.90 21.23
CA GLU A 138 8.54 2.19 21.12
C GLU A 138 8.60 2.67 19.66
N ASN A 139 8.91 1.77 18.74
CA ASN A 139 8.83 2.03 17.29
C ASN A 139 7.41 2.43 16.85
N THR A 140 6.39 1.79 17.41
CA THR A 140 4.98 2.12 17.14
C THR A 140 4.63 3.53 17.56
N MET A 141 5.09 3.93 18.75
CA MET A 141 4.79 5.25 19.31
C MET A 141 5.37 6.34 18.41
N GLN A 142 6.56 6.15 17.86
CA GLN A 142 7.13 7.06 16.85
C GLN A 142 6.26 7.11 15.58
N PHE A 143 5.71 5.98 15.14
CA PHE A 143 4.87 5.91 13.94
C PHE A 143 3.54 6.66 14.10
N ILE A 144 2.86 6.49 15.24
CA ILE A 144 1.55 7.10 15.51
C ILE A 144 1.62 8.64 15.48
N THR A 145 2.76 9.24 15.82
CA THR A 145 2.93 10.71 15.73
C THR A 145 2.67 11.27 14.32
N ARG A 146 2.84 10.46 13.26
CA ARG A 146 2.56 10.86 11.87
C ARG A 146 1.12 10.63 11.43
N PHE A 147 0.32 9.93 12.24
CA PHE A 147 -1.09 9.62 11.94
C PHE A 147 -1.99 10.07 13.10
N PRO A 148 -2.16 11.39 13.32
CA PRO A 148 -2.79 11.97 14.51
C PRO A 148 -4.29 11.61 14.68
N ARG A 149 -4.90 10.89 13.73
CA ARG A 149 -6.28 10.40 13.80
C ARG A 149 -6.43 8.94 14.27
N SER A 150 -5.36 8.24 14.63
CA SER A 150 -5.47 6.91 15.25
C SER A 150 -6.16 6.99 16.60
N LYS A 151 -7.48 6.72 16.59
CA LYS A 151 -8.33 6.81 17.76
C LYS A 151 -8.10 5.72 18.81
N TYR A 152 -7.27 4.71 18.54
CA TYR A 152 -7.01 3.63 19.48
C TYR A 152 -5.56 3.17 19.41
N THR A 153 -4.86 3.38 20.52
CA THR A 153 -3.61 2.72 20.91
C THR A 153 -4.01 1.63 21.89
N ILE A 154 -3.66 0.37 21.63
CA ILE A 154 -3.66 -0.71 22.62
C ILE A 154 -2.28 -1.35 22.57
#